data_AF-H7EJN9-F1
#
_entry.id   AF-H7EJN9-F1
#
_cell.length_a   1.000
_cell.length_b   1.000
_cell.length_c   1.000
_cell.angle_alpha   90.00
_cell.angle_beta   90.00
_cell.angle_gamma   90.00
#
_symmetry.space_group_name_H-M   'P 1'
#
loop_
_entity.id
_entity.type
_entity.pdbx_description
1 polymer ?
#
loop_
_entity_poly.entity_id
_entity_poly.type
_entity_poly.pdbx_seq_one_letter_code
_entity_poly.pdbx_strand_id
1 'polypeptide(L)'
;MNALQAISKLLNHTRTENGDIAYKTSGSACLDFFSLCGGMRRNLPDLEKLFAKAYAENPLLAIKILFYMRNIRGGLGERNSFRELLKELSQFSPDVAKQVVCAVPEYGRYDDLLVLFGTPAQDEAIALIKNQIEKDRKAMENKEEVSLLGKWLPSINTSSKESVAHAKILMAALGMKAVEYRKLCSALRREIKIIEDNLRRKDYTFDYSKQPSQAMLRYRKAFMRNDEKRYKEFLNKVVEQQEKKSRGEEIPEEEMVKLNTQTLYPYQIVEPFTRWNAERLTEEQELPLEASWKSLERGSFDSRTIVVRDGSGSMYRTSEPSPINIATSLALLFAEQLEGAYKNSFITFSEKPELIQIPENCDSLKKKLDFIKKFDDVSNTDIAKVYQLILDVAKNAEIPKEEMIERILIVSDMEFDCCSSTDSSFEFIKKKFEHAGYELPEIVFWNVAARSAHLPVTQNEKGVKLVSGASAAIFEDVVSGDLKSMTPYDFMLQMLEPYSEFDKIRIA
;
A
#
# COMPACT_ATOMS: atom_id res chain seq x y z
N MET A 1 4.14 -5.07 37.72
CA MET A 1 4.45 -6.26 36.90
C MET A 1 4.38 -7.48 37.79
N ASN A 2 3.58 -8.49 37.45
CA ASN A 2 3.51 -9.76 38.18
C ASN A 2 4.45 -10.82 37.55
N ALA A 3 4.59 -11.99 38.20
CA ALA A 3 5.51 -13.04 37.75
C ALA A 3 5.18 -13.57 36.33
N LEU A 4 3.91 -13.71 35.98
CA LEU A 4 3.50 -14.15 34.65
C LEU A 4 3.84 -13.11 33.58
N GLN A 5 3.61 -11.83 33.86
CA GLN A 5 4.00 -10.73 32.96
C GLN A 5 5.53 -10.67 32.76
N ALA A 6 6.31 -10.93 33.81
CA ALA A 6 7.77 -11.01 33.71
C ALA A 6 8.22 -12.20 32.85
N ILE A 7 7.62 -13.39 33.06
CA ILE A 7 7.88 -14.58 32.24
C ILE A 7 7.52 -14.31 30.77
N SER A 8 6.34 -13.75 30.48
CA SER A 8 5.93 -13.40 29.12
C SER A 8 6.91 -12.43 28.46
N LYS A 9 7.39 -11.41 29.20
CA LYS A 9 8.41 -10.48 28.70
C LYS A 9 9.72 -11.21 28.35
N LEU A 10 10.19 -12.10 29.24
CA LEU A 10 11.43 -12.87 29.01
C LEU A 10 11.32 -13.85 27.83
N LEU A 11 10.13 -14.39 27.56
CA LEU A 11 9.89 -15.33 26.46
C LEU A 11 9.61 -14.64 25.11
N ASN A 12 9.34 -13.33 25.13
CA ASN A 12 8.99 -12.52 23.97
C ASN A 12 10.21 -12.06 23.15
N HIS A 13 11.17 -12.95 22.93
CA HIS A 13 12.32 -12.69 22.07
C HIS A 13 12.39 -13.75 20.97
N THR A 14 12.76 -13.31 19.77
CA THR A 14 13.04 -14.12 18.58
C THR A 14 14.26 -13.54 17.86
N ARG A 15 14.61 -14.10 16.71
CA ARG A 15 15.63 -13.54 15.81
C ARG A 15 15.08 -13.30 14.41
N THR A 16 15.62 -12.31 13.73
CA THR A 16 15.46 -12.11 12.28
C THR A 16 16.16 -13.26 11.51
N GLU A 17 15.90 -13.38 10.21
CA GLU A 17 16.63 -14.29 9.31
C GLU A 17 18.15 -14.03 9.36
N ASN A 18 18.54 -12.76 9.58
CA ASN A 18 19.93 -12.32 9.64
C ASN A 18 20.50 -12.27 11.09
N GLY A 19 19.74 -12.74 12.07
CA GLY A 19 20.22 -13.02 13.43
C GLY A 19 20.11 -11.89 14.45
N ASP A 20 19.57 -10.73 14.12
CA ASP A 20 19.28 -9.66 15.09
C ASP A 20 18.20 -10.10 16.09
N ILE A 21 18.23 -9.55 17.31
CA ILE A 21 17.19 -9.82 18.31
C ILE A 21 15.93 -9.03 17.94
N ALA A 22 14.79 -9.71 17.91
CA ALA A 22 13.49 -9.11 17.65
C ALA A 22 12.45 -9.61 18.66
N TYR A 23 11.24 -9.07 18.60
CA TYR A 23 10.12 -9.50 19.43
C TYR A 23 9.19 -10.44 18.66
N LYS A 24 8.66 -11.47 19.33
CA LYS A 24 7.64 -12.37 18.73
C LYS A 24 6.28 -11.69 18.61
N THR A 25 6.04 -10.70 19.47
CA THR A 25 4.83 -9.89 19.54
C THR A 25 5.18 -8.52 20.11
N SER A 26 4.44 -7.50 19.72
CA SER A 26 4.47 -6.18 20.34
C SER A 26 3.85 -6.18 21.75
N GLY A 27 3.17 -7.26 22.12
CA GLY A 27 2.34 -7.39 23.31
C GLY A 27 0.86 -7.01 23.06
N SER A 28 0.50 -6.65 21.82
CA SER A 28 -0.88 -6.53 21.34
C SER A 28 -1.00 -7.29 20.02
N ALA A 29 -1.87 -8.29 19.97
CA ALA A 29 -2.15 -9.05 18.77
C ALA A 29 -2.78 -8.17 17.67
N CYS A 30 -3.56 -7.15 18.05
CA CYS A 30 -4.08 -6.18 17.09
C CYS A 30 -2.94 -5.38 16.44
N LEU A 31 -1.99 -4.90 17.24
CA LEU A 31 -0.83 -4.19 16.70
C LEU A 31 0.05 -5.10 15.84
N ASP A 32 0.27 -6.35 16.24
CA ASP A 32 1.01 -7.33 15.42
C ASP A 32 0.35 -7.53 14.04
N PHE A 33 -0.98 -7.68 14.01
CA PHE A 33 -1.72 -7.80 12.76
C PHE A 33 -1.63 -6.51 11.91
N PHE A 34 -1.85 -5.34 12.52
CA PHE A 34 -1.74 -4.05 11.84
C PHE A 34 -0.35 -3.83 11.22
N SER A 35 0.70 -4.07 11.98
CA SER A 35 2.09 -3.81 11.57
C SER A 35 2.64 -4.81 10.55
N LEU A 36 1.99 -5.95 10.32
CA LEU A 36 2.51 -7.02 9.44
C LEU A 36 1.61 -7.30 8.24
N CYS A 37 0.31 -7.00 8.30
CA CYS A 37 -0.66 -7.45 7.29
C CYS A 37 -0.35 -6.98 5.86
N GLY A 38 0.19 -5.77 5.68
CA GLY A 38 0.59 -5.26 4.35
C GLY A 38 1.84 -5.94 3.76
N GLY A 39 2.70 -6.49 4.62
CA GLY A 39 3.92 -7.20 4.21
C GLY A 39 3.70 -8.70 3.97
N MET A 40 2.68 -9.30 4.60
CA MET A 40 2.44 -10.75 4.63
C MET A 40 1.64 -11.31 3.43
N ARG A 41 1.61 -10.60 2.30
CA ARG A 41 0.84 -10.97 1.09
C ARG A 41 1.11 -12.40 0.56
N ARG A 42 2.22 -13.02 0.97
CA ARG A 42 2.69 -14.33 0.53
C ARG A 42 2.60 -15.43 1.60
N ASN A 43 2.28 -15.06 2.84
CA ASN A 43 2.18 -15.97 3.95
C ASN A 43 0.78 -15.89 4.56
N LEU A 44 -0.22 -16.27 3.74
CA LEU A 44 -1.63 -16.28 4.14
C LEU A 44 -1.88 -17.12 5.42
N PRO A 45 -1.26 -18.30 5.61
CA PRO A 45 -1.48 -19.07 6.84
C PRO A 45 -1.05 -18.34 8.12
N ASP A 46 0.06 -17.60 8.09
CA ASP A 46 0.47 -16.82 9.26
C ASP A 46 -0.35 -15.53 9.40
N LEU A 47 -0.79 -14.94 8.29
CA LEU A 47 -1.72 -13.81 8.31
C LEU A 47 -3.07 -14.18 8.94
N GLU A 48 -3.62 -15.37 8.62
CA GLU A 48 -4.82 -15.91 9.24
C GLU A 48 -4.65 -16.08 10.75
N LYS A 49 -3.49 -16.59 11.20
CA LYS A 49 -3.18 -16.69 12.64
C LYS A 49 -3.09 -15.32 13.31
N LEU A 50 -2.48 -14.33 12.67
CA LEU A 50 -2.43 -12.96 13.20
C LEU A 50 -3.83 -12.38 13.33
N PHE A 51 -4.65 -12.52 12.30
CA PHE A 51 -6.03 -12.06 12.32
C PHE A 51 -6.86 -12.74 13.42
N ALA A 52 -6.75 -14.07 13.56
CA ALA A 52 -7.44 -14.82 14.61
C ALA A 52 -7.04 -14.37 16.02
N LYS A 53 -5.74 -14.11 16.25
CA LYS A 53 -5.26 -13.59 17.54
C LYS A 53 -5.74 -12.16 17.80
N ALA A 54 -5.67 -11.28 16.79
CA ALA A 54 -6.17 -9.91 16.88
C ALA A 54 -7.68 -9.91 17.18
N TYR A 55 -8.44 -10.78 16.52
CA TYR A 55 -9.86 -10.93 16.74
C TYR A 55 -10.17 -11.43 18.16
N ALA A 56 -9.40 -12.39 18.66
CA ALA A 56 -9.55 -12.88 20.04
C ALA A 56 -9.20 -11.81 21.10
N GLU A 57 -8.26 -10.91 20.80
CA GLU A 57 -7.89 -9.79 21.68
C GLU A 57 -8.95 -8.67 21.67
N ASN A 58 -9.31 -8.18 20.48
CA ASN A 58 -10.29 -7.13 20.30
C ASN A 58 -10.98 -7.26 18.92
N PRO A 59 -12.17 -7.88 18.86
CA PRO A 59 -12.89 -8.10 17.60
C PRO A 59 -13.14 -6.82 16.81
N LEU A 60 -13.54 -5.72 17.46
CA LEU A 60 -13.85 -4.47 16.78
C LEU A 60 -12.60 -3.88 16.13
N LEU A 61 -11.49 -3.86 16.86
CA LEU A 61 -10.22 -3.35 16.34
C LEU A 61 -9.67 -4.24 15.22
N ALA A 62 -9.80 -5.56 15.33
CA ALA A 62 -9.42 -6.50 14.27
C ALA A 62 -10.23 -6.27 12.97
N ILE A 63 -11.53 -5.98 13.08
CA ILE A 63 -12.36 -5.63 11.92
C ILE A 63 -11.93 -4.28 11.32
N LYS A 64 -11.65 -3.26 12.15
CA LYS A 64 -11.10 -1.98 11.65
C LYS A 64 -9.80 -2.22 10.87
N ILE A 65 -8.88 -3.04 11.40
CA ILE A 65 -7.62 -3.38 10.71
C ILE A 65 -7.89 -4.15 9.41
N LEU A 66 -8.85 -5.08 9.40
CA LEU A 66 -9.23 -5.83 8.19
C LEU A 66 -9.68 -4.88 7.06
N PHE A 67 -10.48 -3.86 7.38
CA PHE A 67 -10.95 -2.88 6.41
C PHE A 67 -9.91 -1.81 6.06
N TYR A 68 -9.06 -1.40 7.00
CA TYR A 68 -7.86 -0.61 6.73
C TYR A 68 -6.93 -1.32 5.74
N MET A 69 -6.70 -2.61 5.96
CA MET A 69 -5.91 -3.44 5.08
C MET A 69 -6.51 -3.47 3.66
N ARG A 70 -7.84 -3.47 3.52
CA ARG A 70 -8.50 -3.47 2.20
C ARG A 70 -8.59 -2.10 1.54
N ASN A 71 -8.70 -1.02 2.29
CA ASN A 71 -8.95 0.31 1.75
C ASN A 71 -7.80 0.75 0.84
N ILE A 72 -8.07 0.96 -0.45
CA ILE A 72 -7.05 1.39 -1.42
C ILE A 72 -6.80 2.90 -1.41
N ARG A 73 -7.73 3.69 -0.86
CA ARG A 73 -7.67 5.16 -0.89
C ARG A 73 -7.02 5.76 0.36
N GLY A 74 -7.15 5.10 1.51
CA GLY A 74 -6.62 5.56 2.80
C GLY A 74 -6.07 4.43 3.66
N GLY A 75 -5.68 3.32 3.04
CA GLY A 75 -5.16 2.15 3.73
C GLY A 75 -4.15 1.39 2.86
N LEU A 76 -4.09 0.06 3.03
CA LEU A 76 -3.05 -0.76 2.39
C LEU A 76 -3.44 -1.33 1.03
N GLY A 77 -4.75 -1.37 0.74
CA GLY A 77 -5.32 -1.90 -0.50
C GLY A 77 -5.00 -3.37 -0.81
N GLU A 78 -4.80 -4.21 0.21
CA GLU A 78 -4.57 -5.66 0.07
C GLU A 78 -5.85 -6.39 -0.30
N ARG A 79 -6.00 -6.67 -1.58
CA ARG A 79 -7.20 -7.36 -2.06
C ARG A 79 -7.25 -8.84 -1.68
N ASN A 80 -6.20 -9.60 -2.01
CA ASN A 80 -6.25 -11.06 -1.90
C ASN A 80 -6.23 -11.47 -0.43
N SER A 81 -5.36 -10.87 0.36
CA SER A 81 -5.32 -11.05 1.82
C SER A 81 -6.67 -10.77 2.47
N PHE A 82 -7.32 -9.65 2.13
CA PHE A 82 -8.65 -9.32 2.66
C PHE A 82 -9.69 -10.39 2.35
N ARG A 83 -9.68 -10.90 1.11
CA ARG A 83 -10.64 -11.92 0.67
C ARG A 83 -10.54 -13.21 1.47
N GLU A 84 -9.32 -13.69 1.70
CA GLU A 84 -9.09 -14.89 2.49
C GLU A 84 -9.53 -14.66 3.95
N LEU A 85 -9.15 -13.54 4.56
CA LEU A 85 -9.55 -13.24 5.94
C LEU A 85 -11.06 -13.00 6.10
N LEU A 86 -11.72 -12.39 5.11
CA LEU A 86 -13.18 -12.21 5.10
C LEU A 86 -13.91 -13.56 5.00
N LYS A 87 -13.37 -14.48 4.21
CA LYS A 87 -13.89 -15.85 4.10
C LYS A 87 -13.71 -16.60 5.43
N GLU A 88 -12.55 -16.51 6.07
CA GLU A 88 -12.30 -17.10 7.37
C GLU A 88 -13.20 -16.52 8.47
N LEU A 89 -13.38 -15.19 8.49
CA LEU A 89 -14.31 -14.51 9.41
C LEU A 89 -15.73 -15.08 9.30
N SER A 90 -16.18 -15.39 8.08
CA SER A 90 -17.47 -16.02 7.84
C SER A 90 -17.59 -17.43 8.43
N GLN A 91 -16.49 -18.16 8.58
CA GLN A 91 -16.49 -19.50 9.17
C GLN A 91 -16.54 -19.46 10.69
N PHE A 92 -15.65 -18.68 11.33
CA PHE A 92 -15.53 -18.70 12.79
C PHE A 92 -16.43 -17.68 13.51
N SER A 93 -16.85 -16.60 12.85
CA SER A 93 -17.79 -15.61 13.40
C SER A 93 -18.81 -15.13 12.36
N PRO A 94 -19.74 -16.02 11.94
CA PRO A 94 -20.76 -15.71 10.93
C PRO A 94 -21.53 -14.41 11.17
N ASP A 95 -21.97 -14.15 12.40
CA ASP A 95 -22.82 -12.99 12.72
C ASP A 95 -22.09 -11.66 12.50
N VAL A 96 -20.77 -11.62 12.76
CA VAL A 96 -19.95 -10.45 12.47
C VAL A 96 -19.67 -10.34 10.97
N ALA A 97 -19.36 -11.44 10.29
CA ALA A 97 -19.16 -11.45 8.84
C ALA A 97 -20.38 -10.87 8.11
N LYS A 98 -21.58 -11.28 8.52
CA LYS A 98 -22.87 -10.79 7.99
C LYS A 98 -23.06 -9.29 8.20
N GLN A 99 -22.69 -8.77 9.36
CA GLN A 99 -22.80 -7.34 9.67
C GLN A 99 -21.85 -6.48 8.82
N VAL A 100 -20.68 -7.00 8.45
CA VAL A 100 -19.68 -6.22 7.69
C VAL A 100 -19.82 -6.30 6.17
N VAL A 101 -20.67 -7.21 5.65
CA VAL A 101 -20.93 -7.38 4.20
C VAL A 101 -21.25 -6.06 3.51
N CYS A 102 -22.05 -5.19 4.14
CA CYS A 102 -22.46 -3.92 3.55
C CYS A 102 -21.31 -2.92 3.34
N ALA A 103 -20.23 -3.02 4.12
CA ALA A 103 -19.08 -2.14 4.03
C ALA A 103 -18.06 -2.57 2.96
N VAL A 104 -18.14 -3.83 2.49
CA VAL A 104 -17.16 -4.39 1.53
C VAL A 104 -17.04 -3.57 0.24
N PRO A 105 -18.13 -3.12 -0.42
CA PRO A 105 -18.01 -2.33 -1.64
C PRO A 105 -17.46 -0.91 -1.42
N GLU A 106 -17.60 -0.36 -0.21
CA GLU A 106 -17.15 1.00 0.13
C GLU A 106 -15.63 1.06 0.21
N TYR A 107 -15.03 0.14 0.98
CA TYR A 107 -13.57 0.04 1.14
C TYR A 107 -12.90 -0.76 0.04
N GLY A 108 -13.69 -1.46 -0.79
CA GLY A 108 -13.20 -2.44 -1.71
C GLY A 108 -13.91 -2.46 -3.05
N ARG A 109 -14.35 -3.64 -3.46
CA ARG A 109 -15.03 -3.88 -4.74
C ARG A 109 -16.14 -4.90 -4.55
N TYR A 110 -17.18 -4.81 -5.36
CA TYR A 110 -18.28 -5.78 -5.34
C TYR A 110 -17.84 -7.23 -5.57
N ASP A 111 -16.76 -7.49 -6.34
CA ASP A 111 -16.28 -8.87 -6.51
C ASP A 111 -15.57 -9.44 -5.26
N ASP A 112 -15.24 -8.60 -4.27
CA ASP A 112 -14.72 -9.09 -2.99
C ASP A 112 -15.79 -9.86 -2.20
N LEU A 113 -17.08 -9.57 -2.43
CA LEU A 113 -18.21 -10.31 -1.82
C LEU A 113 -18.32 -11.76 -2.31
N LEU A 114 -17.79 -12.07 -3.49
CA LEU A 114 -17.98 -13.39 -4.10
C LEU A 114 -17.29 -14.50 -3.30
N VAL A 115 -16.27 -14.16 -2.51
CA VAL A 115 -15.56 -15.14 -1.66
C VAL A 115 -16.41 -15.64 -0.49
N LEU A 116 -17.53 -14.96 -0.20
CA LEU A 116 -18.52 -15.39 0.78
C LEU A 116 -19.48 -16.45 0.22
N PHE A 117 -19.46 -16.74 -1.08
CA PHE A 117 -20.29 -17.80 -1.64
C PHE A 117 -19.83 -19.16 -1.14
N GLY A 118 -20.77 -19.98 -0.67
CA GLY A 118 -20.50 -21.23 0.04
C GLY A 118 -20.12 -21.06 1.51
N THR A 119 -20.21 -19.84 2.07
CA THR A 119 -19.94 -19.56 3.49
C THR A 119 -21.24 -19.19 4.24
N PRO A 120 -21.25 -19.18 5.59
CA PRO A 120 -22.41 -18.77 6.38
C PRO A 120 -22.96 -17.35 6.10
N ALA A 121 -22.15 -16.44 5.57
CA ALA A 121 -22.57 -15.07 5.18
C ALA A 121 -22.95 -14.94 3.69
N GLN A 122 -23.15 -16.06 2.98
CA GLN A 122 -23.50 -16.05 1.56
C GLN A 122 -24.80 -15.29 1.30
N ASP A 123 -25.84 -15.52 2.11
CA ASP A 123 -27.17 -14.99 1.84
C ASP A 123 -27.19 -13.46 1.98
N GLU A 124 -26.45 -12.91 2.93
CA GLU A 124 -26.25 -11.47 3.09
C GLU A 124 -25.48 -10.86 1.91
N ALA A 125 -24.44 -11.53 1.43
CA ALA A 125 -23.70 -11.11 0.24
C ALA A 125 -24.59 -11.11 -1.03
N ILE A 126 -25.38 -12.16 -1.22
CA ILE A 126 -26.35 -12.27 -2.31
C ILE A 126 -27.44 -11.20 -2.19
N ALA A 127 -27.97 -10.97 -0.99
CA ALA A 127 -29.00 -9.96 -0.74
C ALA A 127 -28.48 -8.56 -1.08
N LEU A 128 -27.25 -8.23 -0.69
CA LEU A 128 -26.61 -6.95 -1.04
C LEU A 128 -26.47 -6.79 -2.56
N ILE A 129 -25.95 -7.81 -3.25
CA ILE A 129 -25.80 -7.81 -4.72
C ILE A 129 -27.17 -7.65 -5.40
N LYS A 130 -28.18 -8.39 -4.96
CA LYS A 130 -29.54 -8.33 -5.52
C LYS A 130 -30.15 -6.94 -5.34
N ASN A 131 -30.07 -6.38 -4.13
CA ASN A 131 -30.60 -5.05 -3.84
C ASN A 131 -29.91 -3.98 -4.69
N GLN A 132 -28.59 -4.09 -4.91
CA GLN A 132 -27.88 -3.16 -5.76
C GLN A 132 -28.22 -3.33 -7.25
N ILE A 133 -28.44 -4.56 -7.75
CA ILE A 133 -28.95 -4.79 -9.11
C ILE A 133 -30.29 -4.09 -9.33
N GLU A 134 -31.21 -4.18 -8.37
CA GLU A 134 -32.52 -3.52 -8.49
C GLU A 134 -32.41 -1.99 -8.44
N LYS A 135 -31.49 -1.44 -7.64
CA LYS A 135 -31.17 -0.01 -7.68
C LYS A 135 -30.61 0.40 -9.05
N ASP A 136 -29.63 -0.35 -9.56
CA ASP A 136 -29.01 -0.05 -10.85
C ASP A 136 -30.03 -0.16 -12.00
N ARG A 137 -30.99 -1.10 -11.94
CA ARG A 137 -32.09 -1.19 -12.91
C ARG A 137 -32.96 0.06 -12.94
N LYS A 138 -33.38 0.55 -11.77
CA LYS A 138 -34.15 1.78 -11.66
C LYS A 138 -33.35 2.99 -12.16
N ALA A 139 -32.07 3.05 -11.82
CA ALA A 139 -31.18 4.10 -12.32
C ALA A 139 -31.09 4.07 -13.87
N MET A 140 -30.97 2.89 -14.48
CA MET A 140 -30.99 2.76 -15.95
C MET A 140 -32.30 3.25 -16.58
N GLU A 141 -33.45 2.93 -15.98
CA GLU A 141 -34.76 3.39 -16.45
C GLU A 141 -34.90 4.92 -16.37
N ASN A 142 -34.37 5.51 -15.29
CA ASN A 142 -34.37 6.95 -15.06
C ASN A 142 -33.24 7.71 -15.77
N LYS A 143 -32.34 7.01 -16.48
CA LYS A 143 -31.10 7.57 -17.07
C LYS A 143 -30.17 8.22 -16.04
N GLU A 144 -30.13 7.66 -14.85
CA GLU A 144 -29.22 8.01 -13.76
C GLU A 144 -27.95 7.14 -13.81
N GLU A 145 -26.94 7.52 -13.04
CA GLU A 145 -25.68 6.79 -12.96
C GLU A 145 -25.87 5.45 -12.21
N VAL A 146 -25.39 4.36 -12.80
CA VAL A 146 -25.41 3.02 -12.21
C VAL A 146 -24.15 2.77 -11.37
N SER A 147 -24.25 1.88 -10.39
CA SER A 147 -23.07 1.47 -9.62
C SER A 147 -22.04 0.68 -10.45
N LEU A 148 -20.84 0.52 -9.90
CA LEU A 148 -19.79 -0.31 -10.50
C LEU A 148 -20.03 -1.82 -10.34
N LEU A 149 -21.14 -2.27 -9.75
CA LEU A 149 -21.44 -3.69 -9.57
C LEU A 149 -21.38 -4.47 -10.89
N GLY A 150 -21.99 -3.93 -11.95
CA GLY A 150 -22.03 -4.58 -13.26
C GLY A 150 -20.66 -4.91 -13.87
N LYS A 151 -19.63 -4.12 -13.51
CA LYS A 151 -18.23 -4.38 -13.90
C LYS A 151 -17.71 -5.69 -13.33
N TRP A 152 -18.13 -6.00 -12.10
CA TRP A 152 -17.58 -7.07 -11.28
C TRP A 152 -18.46 -8.33 -11.23
N LEU A 153 -19.70 -8.26 -11.74
CA LEU A 153 -20.57 -9.43 -11.83
C LEU A 153 -19.88 -10.58 -12.61
N PRO A 154 -19.88 -11.81 -12.08
CA PRO A 154 -19.25 -12.94 -12.74
C PRO A 154 -19.98 -13.30 -14.03
N SER A 155 -19.24 -13.65 -15.09
CA SER A 155 -19.82 -14.06 -16.38
C SER A 155 -19.94 -15.58 -16.47
N ILE A 156 -21.06 -16.08 -16.99
CA ILE A 156 -21.25 -17.52 -17.22
C ILE A 156 -20.45 -18.07 -18.43
N ASN A 157 -19.97 -17.18 -19.31
CA ASN A 157 -19.24 -17.54 -20.53
C ASN A 157 -17.70 -17.39 -20.39
N THR A 158 -17.21 -17.16 -19.18
CA THR A 158 -15.76 -17.06 -18.93
C THR A 158 -15.11 -18.44 -18.84
N SER A 159 -13.81 -18.50 -19.11
CA SER A 159 -13.00 -19.72 -18.94
C SER A 159 -12.74 -20.07 -17.47
N SER A 160 -12.91 -19.12 -16.55
CA SER A 160 -12.74 -19.36 -15.10
C SER A 160 -13.90 -20.19 -14.55
N LYS A 161 -13.60 -21.43 -14.11
CA LYS A 161 -14.58 -22.33 -13.48
C LYS A 161 -15.20 -21.72 -12.23
N GLU A 162 -14.40 -21.01 -11.44
CA GLU A 162 -14.84 -20.31 -10.22
C GLU A 162 -15.85 -19.21 -10.56
N SER A 163 -15.54 -18.35 -11.51
CA SER A 163 -16.46 -17.30 -11.96
C SER A 163 -17.75 -17.89 -12.55
N VAL A 164 -17.68 -19.00 -13.27
CA VAL A 164 -18.87 -19.74 -13.74
C VAL A 164 -19.71 -20.25 -12.57
N ALA A 165 -19.09 -20.78 -11.51
CA ALA A 165 -19.79 -21.23 -10.31
C ALA A 165 -20.49 -20.06 -9.59
N HIS A 166 -19.79 -18.95 -9.37
CA HIS A 166 -20.37 -17.74 -8.77
C HIS A 166 -21.53 -17.18 -9.60
N ALA A 167 -21.42 -17.18 -10.94
CA ALA A 167 -22.51 -16.79 -11.82
C ALA A 167 -23.74 -17.70 -11.68
N LYS A 168 -23.55 -19.01 -11.54
CA LYS A 168 -24.66 -19.97 -11.33
C LYS A 168 -25.38 -19.73 -10.00
N ILE A 169 -24.64 -19.45 -8.94
CA ILE A 169 -25.21 -19.11 -7.62
C ILE A 169 -26.09 -17.86 -7.73
N LEU A 170 -25.56 -16.78 -8.32
CA LEU A 170 -26.32 -15.55 -8.52
C LEU A 170 -27.53 -15.74 -9.42
N MET A 171 -27.40 -16.50 -10.51
CA MET A 171 -28.51 -16.83 -11.40
C MET A 171 -29.65 -17.53 -10.64
N ALA A 172 -29.33 -18.52 -9.81
CA ALA A 172 -30.31 -19.23 -9.00
C ALA A 172 -31.00 -18.28 -8.00
N ALA A 173 -30.23 -17.46 -7.29
CA ALA A 173 -30.75 -16.49 -6.32
C ALA A 173 -31.62 -15.38 -6.96
N LEU A 174 -31.32 -15.01 -8.20
CA LEU A 174 -32.07 -14.04 -8.99
C LEU A 174 -33.27 -14.65 -9.73
N GLY A 175 -33.40 -15.99 -9.76
CA GLY A 175 -34.42 -16.68 -10.54
C GLY A 175 -34.26 -16.51 -12.05
N MET A 176 -33.03 -16.29 -12.54
CA MET A 176 -32.75 -15.97 -13.94
C MET A 176 -32.15 -17.15 -14.71
N LYS A 177 -32.59 -17.33 -15.95
CA LYS A 177 -31.93 -18.22 -16.92
C LYS A 177 -30.62 -17.60 -17.39
N ALA A 178 -29.73 -18.44 -17.93
CA ALA A 178 -28.41 -18.01 -18.40
C ALA A 178 -28.46 -16.89 -19.47
N VAL A 179 -29.51 -16.86 -20.30
CA VAL A 179 -29.70 -15.80 -21.30
C VAL A 179 -30.06 -14.46 -20.64
N GLU A 180 -30.95 -14.48 -19.65
CA GLU A 180 -31.41 -13.28 -18.94
C GLU A 180 -30.28 -12.64 -18.14
N TYR A 181 -29.55 -13.47 -17.38
CA TYR A 181 -28.41 -13.01 -16.60
C TYR A 181 -27.29 -12.42 -17.48
N ARG A 182 -26.99 -13.03 -18.64
CA ARG A 182 -26.05 -12.46 -19.60
C ARG A 182 -26.51 -11.11 -20.15
N LYS A 183 -27.81 -10.96 -20.46
CA LYS A 183 -28.38 -9.69 -20.91
C LYS A 183 -28.28 -8.62 -19.83
N LEU A 184 -28.55 -8.96 -18.56
CA LEU A 184 -28.37 -8.07 -17.41
C LEU A 184 -26.93 -7.58 -17.30
N CYS A 185 -25.95 -8.51 -17.29
CA CYS A 185 -24.53 -8.16 -17.20
C CYS A 185 -24.11 -7.24 -18.36
N SER A 186 -24.53 -7.55 -19.59
CA SER A 186 -24.21 -6.74 -20.76
C SER A 186 -24.88 -5.36 -20.73
N ALA A 187 -26.11 -5.26 -20.21
CA ALA A 187 -26.80 -3.98 -20.05
C ALA A 187 -26.06 -3.08 -19.06
N LEU A 188 -25.79 -3.58 -17.85
CA LEU A 188 -25.08 -2.81 -16.82
C LEU A 188 -23.69 -2.37 -17.29
N ARG A 189 -22.90 -3.26 -17.92
CA ARG A 189 -21.56 -2.92 -18.43
C ARG A 189 -21.58 -1.88 -19.54
N ARG A 190 -22.63 -1.86 -20.35
CA ARG A 190 -22.82 -0.84 -21.39
C ARG A 190 -23.12 0.52 -20.77
N GLU A 191 -23.96 0.58 -19.74
CA GLU A 191 -24.23 1.83 -19.02
C GLU A 191 -23.00 2.35 -18.25
N ILE A 192 -22.22 1.45 -17.63
CA ILE A 192 -20.93 1.79 -17.00
C ILE A 192 -19.89 2.27 -18.01
N LYS A 193 -20.05 1.94 -19.31
CA LYS A 193 -19.09 2.25 -20.38
C LYS A 193 -17.69 1.73 -20.08
N ILE A 194 -17.59 0.43 -19.76
CA ILE A 194 -16.30 -0.19 -19.45
C ILE A 194 -15.33 -0.08 -20.65
N ILE A 195 -14.09 0.32 -20.37
CA ILE A 195 -13.06 0.56 -21.39
C ILE A 195 -12.74 -0.70 -22.22
N GLU A 196 -12.90 -1.89 -21.64
CA GLU A 196 -12.66 -3.15 -22.32
C GLU A 196 -13.62 -3.37 -23.51
N ASP A 197 -14.83 -2.80 -23.48
CA ASP A 197 -15.78 -2.88 -24.61
C ASP A 197 -15.28 -2.04 -25.81
N ASN A 198 -14.82 -0.83 -25.52
CA ASN A 198 -14.16 0.08 -26.45
C ASN A 198 -12.91 -0.56 -27.08
N LEU A 199 -12.03 -1.13 -26.25
CA LEU A 199 -10.82 -1.82 -26.70
C LEU A 199 -11.14 -2.99 -27.64
N ARG A 200 -12.15 -3.81 -27.30
CA ARG A 200 -12.58 -4.93 -28.15
C ARG A 200 -13.10 -4.45 -29.52
N ARG A 201 -13.84 -3.34 -29.54
CA ARG A 201 -14.39 -2.74 -30.76
C ARG A 201 -13.37 -1.89 -31.53
N LYS A 202 -12.18 -1.69 -30.97
CA LYS A 202 -11.17 -0.72 -31.44
C LYS A 202 -11.73 0.70 -31.57
N ASP A 203 -12.68 1.03 -30.69
CA ASP A 203 -13.27 2.36 -30.62
C ASP A 203 -12.57 3.15 -29.50
N TYR A 204 -11.58 3.95 -29.91
CA TYR A 204 -10.78 4.77 -29.00
C TYR A 204 -11.36 6.16 -28.79
N THR A 205 -12.57 6.47 -29.26
CA THR A 205 -13.18 7.81 -29.20
C THR A 205 -13.51 8.29 -27.76
N PHE A 206 -13.30 7.44 -26.75
CA PHE A 206 -13.46 7.80 -25.35
C PHE A 206 -12.44 8.86 -24.90
N ASP A 207 -12.79 9.55 -23.80
CA ASP A 207 -11.96 10.54 -23.14
C ASP A 207 -10.99 9.84 -22.17
N TYR A 208 -9.68 9.99 -22.42
CA TYR A 208 -8.62 9.43 -21.57
C TYR A 208 -8.64 9.99 -20.14
N SER A 209 -9.09 11.23 -19.95
CA SER A 209 -9.16 11.90 -18.63
C SER A 209 -10.20 11.25 -17.71
N LYS A 210 -11.19 10.58 -18.29
CA LYS A 210 -12.25 9.87 -17.56
C LYS A 210 -11.89 8.41 -17.28
N GLN A 211 -10.78 7.91 -17.83
CA GLN A 211 -10.42 6.52 -17.65
C GLN A 211 -9.70 6.28 -16.32
N PRO A 212 -9.93 5.13 -15.66
CA PRO A 212 -9.16 4.73 -14.48
C PRO A 212 -7.68 4.54 -14.82
N SER A 213 -6.78 5.06 -14.00
CA SER A 213 -5.32 4.94 -14.19
C SER A 213 -4.81 3.49 -14.24
N GLN A 214 -5.39 2.58 -13.47
CA GLN A 214 -5.07 1.14 -13.55
C GLN A 214 -5.31 0.58 -14.96
N ALA A 215 -6.39 1.02 -15.63
CA ALA A 215 -6.66 0.65 -17.02
C ALA A 215 -5.69 1.38 -17.96
N MET A 216 -5.39 2.65 -17.70
CA MET A 216 -4.39 3.43 -18.45
C MET A 216 -3.03 2.74 -18.49
N LEU A 217 -2.52 2.28 -17.33
CA LEU A 217 -1.29 1.51 -17.26
C LEU A 217 -1.43 0.14 -17.94
N ARG A 218 -2.48 -0.62 -17.64
CA ARG A 218 -2.65 -1.99 -18.16
C ARG A 218 -2.71 -2.02 -19.69
N TYR A 219 -3.44 -1.10 -20.29
CA TYR A 219 -3.71 -1.10 -21.73
C TYR A 219 -2.86 -0.09 -22.51
N ARG A 220 -1.86 0.55 -21.89
CA ARG A 220 -0.94 1.53 -22.53
C ARG A 220 -0.39 1.08 -23.88
N LYS A 221 0.02 -0.19 -24.00
CA LYS A 221 0.52 -0.75 -25.27
C LYS A 221 -0.55 -0.81 -26.35
N ALA A 222 -1.81 -1.06 -25.97
CA ALA A 222 -2.93 -1.08 -26.89
C ALA A 222 -3.33 0.34 -27.32
N PHE A 223 -3.30 1.33 -26.42
CA PHE A 223 -3.54 2.74 -26.77
C PHE A 223 -2.46 3.25 -27.73
N MET A 224 -1.18 3.04 -27.39
CA MET A 224 -0.07 3.46 -28.24
C MET A 224 -0.14 2.84 -29.64
N ARG A 225 -0.49 1.55 -29.75
CA ARG A 225 -0.57 0.87 -31.05
C ARG A 225 -1.75 1.33 -31.92
N ASN A 226 -2.88 1.71 -31.32
CA ASN A 226 -4.14 1.86 -32.07
C ASN A 226 -4.71 3.29 -32.06
N ASP A 227 -4.24 4.18 -31.19
CA ASP A 227 -4.69 5.59 -31.06
C ASP A 227 -3.52 6.49 -30.64
N GLU A 228 -2.35 6.23 -31.23
CA GLU A 228 -1.04 6.80 -30.86
C GLU A 228 -1.09 8.33 -30.69
N LYS A 229 -1.62 9.03 -31.70
CA LYS A 229 -1.62 10.49 -31.77
C LYS A 229 -2.37 11.11 -30.59
N ARG A 230 -3.65 10.75 -30.41
CA ARG A 230 -4.50 11.30 -29.32
C ARG A 230 -3.98 10.90 -27.95
N TYR A 231 -3.45 9.68 -27.83
CA TYR A 231 -2.89 9.22 -26.57
C TYR A 231 -1.61 9.97 -26.19
N LYS A 232 -0.68 10.17 -27.14
CA LYS A 232 0.53 10.98 -26.93
C LYS A 232 0.19 12.44 -26.61
N GLU A 233 -0.74 13.04 -27.36
CA GLU A 233 -1.21 14.41 -27.10
C GLU A 233 -1.76 14.55 -25.67
N PHE A 234 -2.60 13.61 -25.22
CA PHE A 234 -3.12 13.58 -23.86
C PHE A 234 -1.99 13.45 -22.80
N LEU A 235 -1.07 12.51 -22.98
CA LEU A 235 0.02 12.28 -22.01
C LEU A 235 0.99 13.47 -21.93
N ASN A 236 1.35 14.06 -23.07
CA ASN A 236 2.20 15.25 -23.10
C ASN A 236 1.53 16.42 -22.39
N LYS A 237 0.22 16.63 -22.62
CA LYS A 237 -0.54 17.65 -21.91
C LYS A 237 -0.55 17.40 -20.40
N VAL A 238 -0.74 16.15 -19.96
CA VAL A 238 -0.63 15.80 -18.53
C VAL A 238 0.75 16.13 -17.97
N VAL A 239 1.83 15.75 -18.66
CA VAL A 239 3.22 16.03 -18.22
C VAL A 239 3.48 17.53 -18.12
N GLU A 240 3.13 18.29 -19.16
CA GLU A 240 3.30 19.75 -19.20
C GLU A 240 2.54 20.43 -18.05
N GLN A 241 1.31 19.98 -17.77
CA GLN A 241 0.52 20.50 -16.66
C GLN A 241 1.17 20.23 -15.30
N GLN A 242 1.73 19.03 -15.08
CA GLN A 242 2.43 18.77 -13.81
C GLN A 242 3.71 19.60 -13.69
N GLU A 243 4.42 19.85 -14.79
CA GLU A 243 5.60 20.72 -14.79
C GLU A 243 5.24 22.17 -14.48
N LYS A 244 4.17 22.71 -15.09
CA LYS A 244 3.65 24.04 -14.77
C LYS A 244 3.30 24.17 -13.28
N LYS A 245 2.54 23.22 -12.74
CA LYS A 245 2.22 23.17 -11.30
C LYS A 245 3.47 23.15 -10.41
N SER A 246 4.49 22.38 -10.79
CA SER A 246 5.74 22.32 -10.02
C SER A 246 6.51 23.64 -9.99
N ARG A 247 6.26 24.55 -10.94
CA ARG A 247 6.80 25.91 -10.99
C ARG A 247 5.88 26.94 -10.32
N GLY A 248 4.78 26.52 -9.70
CA GLY A 248 3.79 27.41 -9.09
C GLY A 248 2.89 28.11 -10.10
N GLU A 249 2.85 27.66 -11.36
CA GLU A 249 1.96 28.21 -12.38
C GLU A 249 0.54 27.66 -12.22
N GLU A 250 -0.45 28.55 -12.29
CA GLU A 250 -1.87 28.18 -12.31
C GLU A 250 -2.26 27.62 -13.69
N ILE A 251 -3.17 26.65 -13.68
CA ILE A 251 -3.70 26.05 -14.90
C ILE A 251 -5.21 26.33 -14.91
N PRO A 252 -5.73 27.02 -15.94
CA PRO A 252 -7.16 27.25 -16.07
C PRO A 252 -7.94 25.93 -16.03
N GLU A 253 -9.06 25.92 -15.31
CA GLU A 253 -9.85 24.70 -15.07
C GLU A 253 -10.34 24.07 -16.39
N GLU A 254 -10.69 24.91 -17.36
CA GLU A 254 -11.11 24.52 -18.72
C GLU A 254 -10.01 23.82 -19.53
N GLU A 255 -8.74 24.05 -19.19
CA GLU A 255 -7.60 23.41 -19.85
C GLU A 255 -7.15 22.15 -19.12
N MET A 256 -7.59 21.95 -17.86
CA MET A 256 -7.11 20.90 -16.98
C MET A 256 -7.41 19.50 -17.54
N VAL A 257 -6.38 18.66 -17.58
CA VAL A 257 -6.50 17.25 -17.94
C VAL A 257 -5.96 16.43 -16.78
N LYS A 258 -6.79 15.50 -16.29
CA LYS A 258 -6.45 14.70 -15.11
C LYS A 258 -6.19 13.25 -15.49
N LEU A 259 -5.11 12.70 -14.95
CA LEU A 259 -4.89 11.26 -14.88
C LEU A 259 -5.25 10.77 -13.47
N ASN A 260 -6.21 9.85 -13.36
CA ASN A 260 -6.78 9.45 -12.06
C ASN A 260 -5.92 8.44 -11.29
N THR A 261 -4.79 8.87 -10.74
CA THR A 261 -3.73 8.02 -10.15
C THR A 261 -3.96 7.52 -8.73
N GLN A 262 -5.04 7.92 -8.04
CA GLN A 262 -5.35 7.58 -6.63
C GLN A 262 -5.30 6.09 -6.27
N THR A 263 -5.42 5.19 -7.24
CA THR A 263 -5.39 3.74 -7.01
C THR A 263 -4.14 3.07 -7.57
N LEU A 264 -3.18 3.84 -8.10
CA LEU A 264 -1.89 3.35 -8.57
C LEU A 264 -0.91 3.29 -7.41
N TYR A 265 -0.24 2.15 -7.28
CA TYR A 265 0.94 2.09 -6.43
C TYR A 265 2.17 2.57 -7.20
N PRO A 266 3.07 3.33 -6.56
CA PRO A 266 4.29 3.83 -7.20
C PRO A 266 5.13 2.72 -7.83
N TYR A 267 5.22 1.55 -7.19
CA TYR A 267 5.98 0.41 -7.71
C TYR A 267 5.44 -0.09 -9.06
N GLN A 268 4.15 0.06 -9.36
CA GLN A 268 3.56 -0.38 -10.63
C GLN A 268 4.07 0.46 -11.81
N ILE A 269 4.51 1.69 -11.54
CA ILE A 269 5.05 2.63 -12.52
C ILE A 269 6.57 2.42 -12.66
N VAL A 270 7.26 2.11 -11.56
CA VAL A 270 8.71 1.84 -11.51
C VAL A 270 9.07 0.47 -12.08
N GLU A 271 8.30 -0.57 -11.78
CA GLU A 271 8.61 -1.96 -12.15
C GLU A 271 8.97 -2.14 -13.64
N PRO A 272 8.27 -1.55 -14.63
CA PRO A 272 8.66 -1.67 -16.03
C PRO A 272 10.09 -1.24 -16.36
N PHE A 273 10.69 -0.34 -15.57
CA PHE A 273 12.08 0.12 -15.75
C PHE A 273 13.13 -0.78 -15.09
N THR A 274 12.71 -1.67 -14.18
CA THR A 274 13.61 -2.44 -13.31
C THR A 274 13.50 -3.95 -13.50
N ARG A 275 12.65 -4.41 -14.43
CA ARG A 275 12.50 -5.84 -14.76
C ARG A 275 13.83 -6.42 -15.27
N TRP A 276 14.26 -7.49 -14.60
CA TRP A 276 15.42 -8.28 -15.02
C TRP A 276 15.21 -8.85 -16.43
N ASN A 277 16.22 -8.75 -17.29
CA ASN A 277 16.20 -9.20 -18.69
C ASN A 277 15.10 -8.57 -19.57
N ALA A 278 14.52 -7.43 -19.19
CA ALA A 278 13.62 -6.69 -20.07
C ALA A 278 14.42 -5.85 -21.08
N GLU A 279 13.90 -5.74 -22.30
CA GLU A 279 14.40 -4.74 -23.26
C GLU A 279 14.25 -3.34 -22.67
N ARG A 280 15.22 -2.46 -22.96
CA ARG A 280 15.14 -1.05 -22.59
C ARG A 280 13.89 -0.44 -23.21
N LEU A 281 13.13 0.27 -22.40
CA LEU A 281 11.92 0.95 -22.86
C LEU A 281 12.28 2.00 -23.92
N THR A 282 11.45 2.10 -24.95
CA THR A 282 11.50 3.23 -25.90
C THR A 282 10.87 4.47 -25.27
N GLU A 283 11.19 5.66 -25.77
CA GLU A 283 10.61 6.93 -25.26
C GLU A 283 9.06 6.88 -25.24
N GLU A 284 8.46 6.23 -26.25
CA GLU A 284 7.01 6.04 -26.33
C GLU A 284 6.46 5.14 -25.21
N GLN A 285 7.22 4.14 -24.79
CA GLN A 285 6.86 3.25 -23.69
C GLN A 285 7.08 3.91 -22.32
N GLU A 286 8.02 4.85 -22.24
CA GLU A 286 8.34 5.63 -21.05
C GLU A 286 7.28 6.72 -20.78
N LEU A 287 6.76 7.38 -21.82
CA LEU A 287 5.83 8.51 -21.68
C LEU A 287 4.58 8.22 -20.81
N PRO A 288 3.85 7.09 -20.97
CA PRO A 288 2.74 6.75 -20.07
C PRO A 288 3.15 6.59 -18.62
N LEU A 289 4.37 6.08 -18.37
CA LEU A 289 4.90 5.85 -17.03
C LEU A 289 5.33 7.17 -16.40
N GLU A 290 6.00 8.03 -17.17
CA GLU A 290 6.36 9.39 -16.77
C GLU A 290 5.13 10.21 -16.39
N ALA A 291 4.11 10.25 -17.27
CA ALA A 291 2.86 10.94 -17.01
C ALA A 291 2.15 10.41 -15.75
N SER A 292 2.20 9.09 -15.53
CA SER A 292 1.64 8.45 -14.33
C SER A 292 2.41 8.87 -13.07
N TRP A 293 3.74 8.88 -13.12
CA TRP A 293 4.60 9.26 -11.99
C TRP A 293 4.42 10.71 -11.57
N LYS A 294 4.42 11.63 -12.54
CA LYS A 294 4.20 13.05 -12.28
C LYS A 294 2.79 13.35 -11.78
N SER A 295 1.81 12.49 -12.11
CA SER A 295 0.42 12.64 -11.68
C SER A 295 0.11 11.95 -10.35
N LEU A 296 1.06 11.25 -9.71
CA LEU A 296 0.85 10.74 -8.36
C LEU A 296 0.56 11.90 -7.40
N GLU A 297 -0.32 11.68 -6.42
CA GLU A 297 -0.59 12.68 -5.38
C GLU A 297 0.69 12.94 -4.57
N ARG A 298 0.95 14.22 -4.31
CA ARG A 298 2.14 14.72 -3.64
C ARG A 298 1.73 15.81 -2.67
N GLY A 299 2.20 15.69 -1.43
CA GLY A 299 2.25 16.79 -0.49
C GLY A 299 3.57 17.55 -0.59
N SER A 300 3.68 18.56 0.26
CA SER A 300 4.93 19.29 0.51
C SER A 300 5.10 19.32 2.02
N PHE A 301 6.13 18.63 2.51
CA PHE A 301 6.32 18.41 3.93
C PHE A 301 7.63 19.04 4.38
N ASP A 302 7.52 20.13 5.13
CA ASP A 302 8.62 20.70 5.91
C ASP A 302 8.87 19.82 7.13
N SER A 303 9.52 18.68 6.90
CA SER A 303 9.94 17.74 7.92
C SER A 303 11.38 17.35 7.70
N ARG A 304 12.17 17.33 8.78
CA ARG A 304 13.56 16.86 8.81
C ARG A 304 13.63 15.34 8.86
N THR A 305 12.86 14.70 7.98
CA THR A 305 12.78 13.25 7.82
C THR A 305 13.85 12.79 6.84
N ILE A 306 14.65 11.80 7.21
CA ILE A 306 15.52 11.11 6.24
C ILE A 306 14.94 9.73 5.91
N VAL A 307 14.78 9.46 4.62
CA VAL A 307 14.34 8.15 4.15
C VAL A 307 15.54 7.22 4.05
N VAL A 308 15.41 6.00 4.55
CA VAL A 308 16.40 4.92 4.43
C VAL A 308 15.82 3.86 3.51
N ARG A 309 16.44 3.67 2.35
CA ARG A 309 16.00 2.71 1.33
C ARG A 309 16.76 1.41 1.47
N ASP A 310 16.04 0.32 1.73
CA ASP A 310 16.63 -1.02 1.76
C ASP A 310 16.98 -1.55 0.36
N GLY A 311 18.28 -1.70 0.12
CA GLY A 311 18.87 -2.26 -1.09
C GLY A 311 19.47 -3.65 -0.89
N SER A 312 19.27 -4.29 0.26
CA SER A 312 19.89 -5.58 0.57
C SER A 312 19.44 -6.69 -0.37
N GLY A 313 20.24 -7.76 -0.47
CA GLY A 313 19.96 -8.88 -1.39
C GLY A 313 18.60 -9.56 -1.18
N SER A 314 18.05 -9.51 0.03
CA SER A 314 16.73 -10.06 0.36
C SER A 314 15.59 -9.32 -0.35
N MET A 315 15.81 -8.05 -0.73
CA MET A 315 14.83 -7.20 -1.43
C MET A 315 14.69 -7.55 -2.92
N TYR A 316 15.69 -8.21 -3.51
CA TYR A 316 15.72 -8.59 -4.94
C TYR A 316 15.11 -9.97 -5.24
N ARG A 317 14.48 -10.61 -4.27
CA ARG A 317 13.84 -11.93 -4.45
C ARG A 317 12.79 -11.88 -5.57
N THR A 318 12.77 -12.91 -6.43
CA THR A 318 11.85 -13.07 -7.56
C THR A 318 10.42 -13.24 -7.09
N SER A 319 9.73 -12.13 -6.93
CA SER A 319 8.45 -12.12 -6.25
C SER A 319 7.65 -10.91 -6.71
N GLU A 320 6.34 -11.06 -6.90
CA GLU A 320 5.47 -10.00 -7.42
C GLU A 320 4.51 -9.53 -6.31
N PRO A 321 4.40 -8.22 -6.02
CA PRO A 321 5.34 -7.17 -6.43
C PRO A 321 6.73 -7.32 -5.77
N SER A 322 7.78 -6.90 -6.45
CA SER A 322 9.15 -7.03 -5.94
C SER A 322 9.40 -6.07 -4.77
N PRO A 323 9.91 -6.53 -3.60
CA PRO A 323 10.18 -5.67 -2.44
C PRO A 323 11.07 -4.49 -2.79
N ILE A 324 12.13 -4.70 -3.56
CA ILE A 324 13.03 -3.62 -4.00
C ILE A 324 12.31 -2.56 -4.84
N ASN A 325 11.33 -2.95 -5.67
CA ASN A 325 10.55 -2.00 -6.44
C ASN A 325 9.64 -1.18 -5.54
N ILE A 326 9.05 -1.79 -4.50
CA ILE A 326 8.27 -1.06 -3.49
C ILE A 326 9.19 -0.07 -2.78
N ALA A 327 10.30 -0.54 -2.20
CA ALA A 327 11.24 0.28 -1.44
C ALA A 327 11.80 1.45 -2.27
N THR A 328 12.25 1.19 -3.49
CA THR A 328 12.77 2.22 -4.41
C THR A 328 11.69 3.24 -4.77
N SER A 329 10.48 2.78 -5.09
CA SER A 329 9.39 3.67 -5.50
C SER A 329 8.87 4.54 -4.35
N LEU A 330 8.74 3.99 -3.13
CA LEU A 330 8.36 4.75 -1.96
C LEU A 330 9.47 5.72 -1.56
N ALA A 331 10.73 5.27 -1.51
CA ALA A 331 11.83 6.15 -1.13
C ALA A 331 12.00 7.33 -2.07
N LEU A 332 11.92 7.09 -3.38
CA LEU A 332 11.94 8.16 -4.37
C LEU A 332 10.76 9.13 -4.20
N LEU A 333 9.54 8.60 -4.11
CA LEU A 333 8.33 9.43 -4.00
C LEU A 333 8.31 10.25 -2.70
N PHE A 334 8.76 9.68 -1.58
CA PHE A 334 8.81 10.35 -0.29
C PHE A 334 9.90 11.42 -0.28
N ALA A 335 11.11 11.12 -0.77
CA ALA A 335 12.19 12.09 -0.87
C ALA A 335 11.82 13.31 -1.74
N GLU A 336 11.05 13.11 -2.81
CA GLU A 336 10.56 14.20 -3.67
C GLU A 336 9.53 15.14 -2.99
N GLN A 337 8.88 14.70 -1.91
CA GLN A 337 7.86 15.46 -1.17
C GLN A 337 8.42 16.18 0.06
N LEU A 338 9.68 15.91 0.42
CA LEU A 338 10.39 16.61 1.48
C LEU A 338 10.93 17.96 0.98
N GLU A 339 11.07 18.91 1.89
CA GLU A 339 11.57 20.25 1.60
C GLU A 339 13.01 20.48 2.08
N GLY A 340 13.56 21.65 1.78
CA GLY A 340 14.87 22.09 2.27
C GLY A 340 16.01 21.13 1.93
N ALA A 341 16.88 20.88 2.92
CA ALA A 341 18.06 20.03 2.79
C ALA A 341 17.72 18.53 2.57
N TYR A 342 16.49 18.11 2.88
CA TYR A 342 16.06 16.71 2.79
C TYR A 342 15.41 16.38 1.45
N LYS A 343 15.05 17.41 0.67
CA LYS A 343 14.46 17.25 -0.65
C LYS A 343 15.35 16.38 -1.54
N ASN A 344 14.72 15.43 -2.23
CA ASN A 344 15.36 14.51 -3.16
C ASN A 344 16.50 13.68 -2.53
N SER A 345 16.52 13.52 -1.21
CA SER A 345 17.60 12.85 -0.48
C SER A 345 17.13 11.58 0.22
N PHE A 346 17.94 10.53 0.18
CA PHE A 346 17.74 9.30 0.94
C PHE A 346 19.10 8.68 1.31
N ILE A 347 19.12 7.81 2.31
CA ILE A 347 20.30 7.03 2.71
C ILE A 347 20.13 5.59 2.19
N THR A 348 21.20 5.02 1.63
CA THR A 348 21.24 3.59 1.30
C THR A 348 21.36 2.75 2.57
N PHE A 349 20.63 1.65 2.61
CA PHE A 349 20.75 0.65 3.66
C PHE A 349 21.83 -0.38 3.26
N SER A 350 23.02 -0.27 3.82
CA SER A 350 24.10 -1.26 3.65
C SER A 350 25.18 -1.12 4.73
N GLU A 351 26.23 -1.94 4.69
CA GLU A 351 27.40 -1.80 5.58
C GLU A 351 28.13 -0.44 5.42
N LYS A 352 27.92 0.23 4.29
CA LYS A 352 28.47 1.54 3.95
C LYS A 352 27.32 2.46 3.53
N PRO A 353 26.52 2.96 4.47
CA PRO A 353 25.41 3.84 4.15
C PRO A 353 25.93 5.11 3.47
N GLU A 354 25.35 5.44 2.32
CA GLU A 354 25.68 6.63 1.54
C GLU A 354 24.46 7.55 1.49
N LEU A 355 24.69 8.84 1.68
CA LEU A 355 23.68 9.87 1.43
C LEU A 355 23.59 10.10 -0.07
N ILE A 356 22.43 9.80 -0.64
CA ILE A 356 22.14 9.99 -2.06
C ILE A 356 21.24 11.19 -2.20
N GLN A 357 21.74 12.23 -2.87
CA GLN A 357 20.94 13.37 -3.31
C GLN A 357 20.71 13.25 -4.81
N ILE A 358 19.45 13.08 -5.21
CA ILE A 358 19.09 12.95 -6.62
C ILE A 358 19.28 14.31 -7.29
N PRO A 359 20.14 14.42 -8.32
CA PRO A 359 20.43 15.68 -8.97
C PRO A 359 19.18 16.32 -9.56
N GLU A 360 19.07 17.65 -9.46
CA GLU A 360 17.92 18.40 -9.99
C GLU A 360 17.74 18.24 -11.51
N ASN A 361 18.83 17.98 -12.25
CA ASN A 361 18.78 17.74 -13.69
C ASN A 361 18.25 16.33 -14.07
N CYS A 362 17.99 15.46 -13.09
CA CYS A 362 17.22 14.23 -13.29
C CYS A 362 15.74 14.57 -13.36
N ASP A 363 15.31 15.19 -14.46
CA ASP A 363 13.96 15.72 -14.71
C ASP A 363 12.89 14.67 -15.08
N SER A 364 13.30 13.42 -15.35
CA SER A 364 12.41 12.31 -15.69
C SER A 364 12.58 11.13 -14.75
N LEU A 365 11.52 10.34 -14.57
CA LEU A 365 11.54 9.12 -13.75
C LEU A 365 12.65 8.18 -14.20
N LYS A 366 12.83 8.00 -15.50
CA LYS A 366 13.90 7.15 -16.04
C LYS A 366 15.29 7.62 -15.59
N LYS A 367 15.60 8.92 -15.72
CA LYS A 367 16.89 9.48 -15.29
C LYS A 367 17.10 9.29 -13.79
N LYS A 368 16.06 9.51 -12.98
CA LYS A 368 16.10 9.30 -11.53
C LYS A 368 16.38 7.84 -11.19
N LEU A 369 15.69 6.89 -11.83
CA LEU A 369 15.90 5.46 -11.62
C LEU A 369 17.28 4.99 -12.12
N ASP A 370 17.73 5.46 -13.29
CA ASP A 370 19.06 5.15 -13.82
C ASP A 370 20.18 5.72 -12.93
N PHE A 371 19.93 6.84 -12.24
CA PHE A 371 20.83 7.37 -11.22
C PHE A 371 20.83 6.49 -9.96
N ILE A 372 19.66 6.18 -9.40
CA ILE A 372 19.53 5.36 -8.19
C ILE A 372 20.19 3.98 -8.36
N LYS A 373 20.01 3.33 -9.51
CA LYS A 373 20.61 2.02 -9.81
C LYS A 373 22.13 1.98 -9.67
N LYS A 374 22.83 3.11 -9.76
CA LYS A 374 24.29 3.18 -9.58
C LYS A 374 24.72 2.93 -8.14
N PHE A 375 23.79 3.05 -7.19
CA PHE A 375 23.98 2.91 -5.75
C PHE A 375 23.24 1.68 -5.20
N ASP A 376 22.87 0.73 -6.08
CA ASP A 376 22.30 -0.54 -5.64
C ASP A 376 23.38 -1.41 -5.02
N ASP A 377 23.37 -1.50 -3.70
CA ASP A 377 24.28 -2.31 -2.90
C ASP A 377 23.56 -3.58 -2.44
N VAL A 378 23.68 -4.66 -3.22
CA VAL A 378 23.05 -5.98 -2.98
C VAL A 378 23.72 -6.75 -1.82
N SER A 379 24.37 -6.02 -0.90
CA SER A 379 25.04 -6.57 0.28
C SER A 379 24.06 -6.79 1.44
N ASN A 380 24.59 -6.88 2.66
CA ASN A 380 23.88 -7.25 3.89
C ASN A 380 23.27 -6.04 4.63
N THR A 381 22.45 -6.34 5.63
CA THR A 381 21.44 -5.45 6.20
C THR A 381 21.92 -4.89 7.55
N ASP A 382 22.87 -3.95 7.54
CA ASP A 382 23.38 -3.29 8.76
C ASP A 382 22.70 -1.93 9.08
N ILE A 383 21.55 -1.98 9.77
CA ILE A 383 20.88 -0.75 10.25
C ILE A 383 21.73 0.01 11.29
N ALA A 384 22.61 -0.67 12.04
CA ALA A 384 23.43 0.01 13.04
C ALA A 384 24.43 0.97 12.41
N LYS A 385 24.88 0.74 11.17
CA LYS A 385 25.71 1.70 10.44
C LYS A 385 24.96 2.97 10.09
N VAL A 386 23.72 2.84 9.60
CA VAL A 386 22.84 3.99 9.34
C VAL A 386 22.67 4.79 10.62
N TYR A 387 22.36 4.13 11.73
CA TYR A 387 22.20 4.84 12.98
C TYR A 387 23.49 5.45 13.54
N GLN A 388 24.63 4.77 13.38
CA GLN A 388 25.92 5.31 13.79
C GLN A 388 26.26 6.56 13.00
N LEU A 389 25.98 6.57 11.68
CA LEU A 389 26.12 7.75 10.83
C LEU A 389 25.30 8.92 11.39
N ILE A 390 24.02 8.69 11.75
CA ILE A 390 23.17 9.75 12.33
C ILE A 390 23.72 10.24 13.68
N LEU A 391 24.21 9.33 14.53
CA LEU A 391 24.80 9.70 15.81
C LEU A 391 26.11 10.50 15.65
N ASP A 392 26.93 10.16 14.68
CA ASP A 392 28.18 10.87 14.40
C ASP A 392 27.91 12.27 13.86
N VAL A 393 26.86 12.44 13.05
CA VAL A 393 26.32 13.75 12.66
C VAL A 393 25.86 14.53 13.89
N ALA A 394 25.10 13.91 14.80
CA ALA A 394 24.63 14.58 16.03
C ALA A 394 25.79 15.05 16.93
N LYS A 395 26.89 14.27 16.98
CA LYS A 395 28.10 14.61 17.72
C LYS A 395 28.91 15.74 17.10
N ASN A 396 28.66 16.09 15.84
CA ASN A 396 29.34 17.18 15.20
C ASN A 396 28.81 18.52 15.75
N ALA A 397 29.66 19.20 16.54
CA ALA A 397 29.33 20.44 17.23
C ALA A 397 29.03 21.63 16.29
N GLU A 398 29.22 21.47 14.99
CA GLU A 398 28.92 22.48 13.97
C GLU A 398 27.44 22.49 13.53
N ILE A 399 26.63 21.50 13.94
CA ILE A 399 25.23 21.40 13.51
C ILE A 399 24.29 21.91 14.62
N PRO A 400 23.47 22.95 14.37
CA PRO A 400 22.47 23.40 15.32
C PRO A 400 21.45 22.30 15.64
N LYS A 401 20.94 22.28 16.88
CA LYS A 401 19.93 21.29 17.29
C LYS A 401 18.66 21.38 16.42
N GLU A 402 18.36 22.56 15.93
CA GLU A 402 17.25 22.89 15.04
C GLU A 402 17.48 22.41 13.60
N GLU A 403 18.69 21.99 13.22
CA GLU A 403 18.97 21.42 11.89
C GLU A 403 19.08 19.89 11.94
N MET A 404 18.98 19.30 13.14
CA MET A 404 19.11 17.86 13.34
C MET A 404 17.93 17.08 12.77
N ILE A 405 18.25 15.89 12.25
CA ILE A 405 17.29 14.90 11.78
C ILE A 405 16.31 14.59 12.90
N GLU A 406 15.02 14.78 12.64
CA GLU A 406 13.97 14.56 13.63
C GLU A 406 13.32 13.19 13.48
N ARG A 407 13.37 12.61 12.26
CA ARG A 407 12.75 11.34 11.92
C ARG A 407 13.59 10.54 10.93
N ILE A 408 13.66 9.23 11.15
CA ILE A 408 14.24 8.25 10.23
C ILE A 408 13.12 7.34 9.73
N LEU A 409 12.86 7.34 8.43
CA LEU A 409 11.84 6.49 7.80
C LEU A 409 12.52 5.34 7.06
N ILE A 410 12.43 4.13 7.61
CA ILE A 410 13.13 2.94 7.12
C ILE A 410 12.17 2.09 6.29
N VAL A 411 12.43 1.97 4.99
CA VAL A 411 11.64 1.15 4.06
C VAL A 411 12.40 -0.15 3.76
N SER A 412 12.01 -1.26 4.41
CA SER A 412 12.76 -2.53 4.47
C SER A 412 11.84 -3.75 4.61
N ASP A 413 12.39 -4.96 4.49
CA ASP A 413 11.73 -6.21 4.90
C ASP A 413 11.83 -6.49 6.42
N MET A 414 12.58 -5.65 7.16
CA MET A 414 12.84 -5.74 8.60
C MET A 414 13.69 -6.97 9.02
N GLU A 415 14.44 -7.56 8.09
CA GLU A 415 15.38 -8.65 8.38
C GLU A 415 16.78 -8.09 8.68
N PHE A 416 16.92 -7.39 9.80
CA PHE A 416 18.17 -6.72 10.17
C PHE A 416 19.27 -7.69 10.63
N ASP A 417 20.52 -7.31 10.38
CA ASP A 417 21.70 -8.02 10.86
C ASP A 417 21.93 -7.81 12.37
N CYS A 418 22.49 -8.83 13.02
CA CYS A 418 22.84 -8.79 14.42
C CYS A 418 23.87 -7.67 14.72
N CYS A 419 23.46 -6.68 15.52
CA CYS A 419 24.31 -5.55 15.91
C CYS A 419 24.96 -5.74 17.29
N SER A 420 24.40 -6.62 18.12
CA SER A 420 24.84 -6.91 19.49
C SER A 420 24.48 -8.35 19.87
N SER A 421 25.28 -8.97 20.73
CA SER A 421 24.98 -10.31 21.25
C SER A 421 23.85 -10.33 22.30
N THR A 422 23.52 -9.17 22.89
CA THR A 422 22.62 -9.05 24.04
C THR A 422 21.38 -8.20 23.80
N ASP A 423 21.43 -7.27 22.84
CA ASP A 423 20.37 -6.28 22.58
C ASP A 423 19.92 -6.38 21.11
N SER A 424 18.66 -6.00 20.83
CA SER A 424 18.24 -5.75 19.45
C SER A 424 18.97 -4.53 18.87
N SER A 425 19.04 -4.44 17.55
CA SER A 425 19.58 -3.25 16.88
C SER A 425 18.96 -1.94 17.38
N PHE A 426 17.64 -1.92 17.61
CA PHE A 426 16.93 -0.77 18.16
C PHE A 426 17.33 -0.43 19.60
N GLU A 427 17.36 -1.41 20.51
CA GLU A 427 17.74 -1.16 21.91
C GLU A 427 19.21 -0.73 22.03
N PHE A 428 20.07 -1.36 21.23
CA PHE A 428 21.48 -1.02 21.15
C PHE A 428 21.68 0.44 20.73
N ILE A 429 20.97 0.89 19.69
CA ILE A 429 21.12 2.26 19.24
C ILE A 429 20.53 3.27 20.22
N LYS A 430 19.36 2.97 20.79
CA LYS A 430 18.72 3.84 21.79
C LYS A 430 19.67 4.13 22.95
N LYS A 431 20.31 3.07 23.48
CA LYS A 431 21.36 3.20 24.49
C LYS A 431 22.54 4.04 23.99
N LYS A 432 23.01 3.85 22.75
CA LYS A 432 24.14 4.63 22.21
C LYS A 432 23.84 6.13 22.12
N PHE A 433 22.64 6.51 21.69
CA PHE A 433 22.20 7.91 21.68
C PHE A 433 22.14 8.47 23.10
N GLU A 434 21.51 7.74 24.03
CA GLU A 434 21.39 8.13 25.44
C GLU A 434 22.76 8.32 26.11
N HIS A 435 23.69 7.37 25.95
CA HIS A 435 25.05 7.48 26.49
C HIS A 435 25.86 8.63 25.88
N ALA A 436 25.55 9.01 24.64
CA ALA A 436 26.17 10.15 23.98
C ALA A 436 25.52 11.49 24.37
N GLY A 437 24.44 11.48 25.15
CA GLY A 437 23.71 12.69 25.53
C GLY A 437 22.76 13.24 24.46
N TYR A 438 22.38 12.42 23.48
CA TYR A 438 21.49 12.80 22.39
C TYR A 438 20.17 12.05 22.47
N GLU A 439 19.09 12.69 22.03
CA GLU A 439 17.81 12.01 21.85
C GLU A 439 17.80 11.25 20.53
N LEU A 440 17.31 10.02 20.55
CA LEU A 440 17.04 9.27 19.32
C LEU A 440 15.95 10.00 18.50
N PRO A 441 16.13 10.18 17.18
CA PRO A 441 15.06 10.63 16.29
C PRO A 441 13.83 9.70 16.34
N GLU A 442 12.66 10.20 15.93
CA GLU A 442 11.51 9.32 15.71
C GLU A 442 11.85 8.27 14.65
N ILE A 443 11.50 7.01 14.88
CA ILE A 443 11.79 5.93 13.93
C ILE A 443 10.48 5.39 13.35
N VAL A 444 10.38 5.39 12.03
CA VAL A 444 9.29 4.73 11.32
C VAL A 444 9.85 3.46 10.68
N PHE A 445 9.38 2.30 11.14
CA PHE A 445 9.65 1.03 10.49
C PHE A 445 8.54 0.73 9.48
N TRP A 446 8.86 0.85 8.19
CA TRP A 446 7.95 0.57 7.09
C TRP A 446 8.27 -0.78 6.45
N ASN A 447 7.55 -1.83 6.86
CA ASN A 447 7.77 -3.19 6.40
C ASN A 447 7.08 -3.46 5.05
N VAL A 448 7.87 -3.62 3.99
CA VAL A 448 7.36 -3.87 2.64
C VAL A 448 7.30 -5.36 2.26
N ALA A 449 7.86 -6.26 3.09
CA ALA A 449 7.97 -7.69 2.77
C ALA A 449 8.11 -8.59 4.01
N ALA A 450 7.13 -8.57 4.91
CA ALA A 450 7.10 -9.40 6.11
C ALA A 450 7.06 -10.91 5.77
N ARG A 451 8.10 -11.65 6.18
CA ARG A 451 8.23 -13.10 5.97
C ARG A 451 7.79 -13.90 7.18
N SER A 452 8.15 -13.41 8.36
CA SER A 452 7.82 -14.02 9.64
C SER A 452 7.18 -12.99 10.58
N ALA A 453 6.53 -13.48 11.63
CA ALA A 453 5.90 -12.63 12.63
C ALA A 453 6.94 -12.19 13.67
N HIS A 454 7.77 -11.22 13.31
CA HIS A 454 8.70 -10.54 14.21
C HIS A 454 8.57 -9.03 14.09
N LEU A 455 8.85 -8.34 15.19
CA LEU A 455 8.71 -6.89 15.31
C LEU A 455 9.97 -6.28 15.92
N PRO A 456 10.39 -5.08 15.48
CA PRO A 456 11.60 -4.44 15.99
C PRO A 456 11.41 -3.87 17.41
N VAL A 457 10.18 -3.55 17.80
CA VAL A 457 9.84 -2.95 19.10
C VAL A 457 8.52 -3.48 19.68
N THR A 458 8.23 -3.12 20.93
CA THR A 458 6.95 -3.41 21.59
C THR A 458 5.98 -2.23 21.53
N GLN A 459 4.72 -2.46 21.88
CA GLN A 459 3.62 -1.51 21.70
C GLN A 459 3.79 -0.16 22.39
N ASN A 460 4.60 -0.07 23.46
CA ASN A 460 4.76 1.13 24.30
C ASN A 460 6.00 1.97 23.96
N GLU A 461 6.71 1.64 22.88
CA GLU A 461 7.96 2.31 22.53
C GLU A 461 7.66 3.71 21.97
N LYS A 462 7.88 4.75 22.77
CA LYS A 462 7.60 6.14 22.36
C LYS A 462 8.55 6.59 21.25
N GLY A 463 8.01 7.34 20.30
CA GLY A 463 8.77 7.82 19.14
C GLY A 463 9.08 6.73 18.13
N VAL A 464 8.26 5.68 18.09
CA VAL A 464 8.31 4.66 17.05
C VAL A 464 6.94 4.48 16.40
N LYS A 465 6.90 4.43 15.07
CA LYS A 465 5.72 4.05 14.28
C LYS A 465 6.02 2.76 13.52
N LEU A 466 5.04 1.86 13.48
CA LEU A 466 5.12 0.61 12.72
C LEU A 466 4.12 0.65 11.57
N VAL A 467 4.61 0.51 10.33
CA VAL A 467 3.84 0.63 9.09
C VAL A 467 4.14 -0.57 8.21
N SER A 468 3.19 -1.00 7.37
CA SER A 468 3.47 -2.06 6.39
C SER A 468 2.82 -1.83 5.03
N GLY A 469 3.31 -2.56 4.03
CA GLY A 469 2.73 -2.60 2.69
C GLY A 469 3.32 -1.57 1.72
N ALA A 470 2.62 -1.35 0.61
CA ALA A 470 3.13 -0.60 -0.54
C ALA A 470 2.40 0.74 -0.79
N SER A 471 1.51 1.14 0.11
CA SER A 471 0.61 2.29 -0.10
C SER A 471 1.30 3.61 0.20
N ALA A 472 1.37 4.50 -0.79
CA ALA A 472 1.85 5.87 -0.57
C ALA A 472 0.77 6.78 0.04
N ALA A 473 -0.50 6.34 0.09
CA ALA A 473 -1.61 7.16 0.56
C ALA A 473 -1.53 7.53 2.05
N ILE A 474 -0.78 6.76 2.84
CA ILE A 474 -0.60 6.98 4.28
C ILE A 474 0.68 7.76 4.62
N PHE A 475 1.39 8.29 3.61
CA PHE A 475 2.67 8.96 3.84
C PHE A 475 2.50 10.21 4.70
N GLU A 476 1.47 11.02 4.44
CA GLU A 476 1.14 12.19 5.24
C GLU A 476 0.91 11.81 6.71
N ASP A 477 0.10 10.79 7.00
CA ASP A 477 -0.14 10.32 8.37
C ASP A 477 1.15 9.88 9.09
N VAL A 478 2.12 9.39 8.33
CA VAL A 478 3.40 8.90 8.83
C VAL A 478 4.36 10.06 9.17
N VAL A 479 4.44 11.09 8.33
CA VAL A 479 5.41 12.19 8.52
C VAL A 479 4.84 13.43 9.21
N SER A 480 3.52 13.53 9.31
CA SER A 480 2.81 14.60 10.01
C SER A 480 2.54 14.25 11.48
N GLY A 481 2.16 15.26 12.26
CA GLY A 481 1.80 15.15 13.68
C GLY A 481 2.95 15.44 14.65
N ASP A 482 2.63 15.42 15.94
CA ASP A 482 3.57 15.75 17.02
C ASP A 482 4.68 14.69 17.13
N LEU A 483 5.92 15.10 16.87
CA LEU A 483 7.12 14.26 16.94
C LEU A 483 7.26 13.56 18.30
N LYS A 484 7.58 12.27 18.27
CA LYS A 484 7.93 11.47 19.44
C LYS A 484 6.85 11.38 20.53
N SER A 485 5.63 11.84 20.24
CA SER A 485 4.50 11.83 21.19
C SER A 485 3.77 10.49 21.22
N MET A 486 3.86 9.72 20.14
CA MET A 486 3.08 8.50 19.93
C MET A 486 3.90 7.24 20.18
N THR A 487 3.19 6.20 20.63
CA THR A 487 3.66 4.81 20.58
C THR A 487 3.14 4.11 19.31
N PRO A 488 3.67 2.93 18.94
CA PRO A 488 3.12 2.13 17.84
C PRO A 488 1.63 1.84 18.00
N TYR A 489 1.16 1.64 19.24
CA TYR A 489 -0.26 1.39 19.52
C TYR A 489 -1.12 2.63 19.30
N ASP A 490 -0.67 3.80 19.78
CA ASP A 490 -1.38 5.07 19.56
C ASP A 490 -1.47 5.38 18.07
N PHE A 491 -0.39 5.15 17.32
CA PHE A 491 -0.37 5.35 15.87
C PHE A 491 -1.34 4.42 15.15
N MET A 492 -1.41 3.14 15.53
CA MET A 492 -2.43 2.23 15.02
C MET A 492 -3.84 2.77 15.29
N LEU A 493 -4.13 3.25 16.50
CA LEU A 493 -5.47 3.78 16.81
C LEU A 493 -5.82 4.99 15.93
N GLN A 494 -4.89 5.92 15.74
CA GLN A 494 -5.06 7.07 14.84
C GLN A 494 -5.41 6.62 13.42
N MET A 495 -4.65 5.68 12.87
CA MET A 495 -4.89 5.15 11.51
C MET A 495 -6.25 4.45 11.36
N LEU A 496 -6.85 4.02 12.47
CA LEU A 496 -8.12 3.30 12.50
C LEU A 496 -9.33 4.19 12.85
N GLU A 497 -9.14 5.47 13.15
CA GLU A 497 -10.22 6.44 13.37
C GLU A 497 -11.21 6.55 12.21
N PRO A 498 -10.79 6.54 10.93
CA PRO A 498 -11.71 6.61 9.80
C PRO A 498 -12.70 5.43 9.69
N TYR A 499 -12.48 4.36 10.46
CA TYR A 499 -13.26 3.11 10.43
C TYR A 499 -14.18 2.97 11.67
N SER A 500 -14.53 4.08 12.31
CA SER A 500 -15.35 4.13 13.54
C SER A 500 -16.77 3.58 13.38
N GLU A 501 -17.30 3.45 12.16
CA GLU A 501 -18.60 2.84 11.93
C GLU A 501 -18.66 1.38 12.38
N PHE A 502 -17.52 0.68 12.43
CA PHE A 502 -17.44 -0.69 12.92
C PHE A 502 -17.61 -0.80 14.44
N ASP A 503 -17.55 0.30 15.20
CA ASP A 503 -17.83 0.29 16.65
C ASP A 503 -19.29 -0.09 16.97
N LYS A 504 -20.16 -0.08 15.96
CA LYS A 504 -21.58 -0.47 16.06
C LYS A 504 -21.81 -1.97 15.88
N ILE A 505 -20.80 -2.74 15.52
CA ILE A 505 -20.90 -4.19 15.34
C ILE A 505 -21.20 -4.84 16.69
N ARG A 506 -22.16 -5.76 16.69
CA ARG A 506 -22.45 -6.61 17.85
C ARG A 506 -21.54 -7.82 17.80
N ILE A 507 -20.68 -7.93 18.80
CA ILE A 507 -19.88 -9.13 19.08
C ILE A 507 -20.75 -10.09 19.90
N ALA A 508 -20.88 -11.33 19.44
CA ALA A 508 -21.69 -12.37 20.07
C ALA A 508 -20.97 -13.01 21.26
#